data_AF-A0A2S2P1E1-F1
#
_entry.id   AF-A0A2S2P1E1-F1
#
_cell.length_a   1.000
_cell.length_b   1.000
_cell.length_c   1.000
_cell.angle_alpha   90.00
_cell.angle_beta   90.00
_cell.angle_gamma   90.00
#
_symmetry.space_group_name_H-M   'P 1'
#
loop_
_entity.id
_entity.type
_entity.pdbx_description
1 polymer ?
#
loop_
_entity_poly.entity_id
_entity_poly.type
_entity_poly.pdbx_seq_one_letter_code
_entity_poly.pdbx_strand_id
1 'polypeptide(L)'
;MRKLSSPPATNRMEIDILRATVDALFSACPPNIHVLVLPLEPFDTYSAEEIVDVVRRSGNRRTDPASDGLSNLIIGLVHKANPAMLLDTFNVCLQEGMVPACWKEARVVLL
;
A
#
# COMPACT_ATOMS: atom_id res chain seq x y z
N MET A 1 -30.52 -35.33 -7.32
CA MET A 1 -29.34 -34.46 -7.46
C MET A 1 -28.39 -34.71 -6.29
N ARG A 2 -27.19 -35.25 -6.52
CA ARG A 2 -26.17 -35.40 -5.47
C ARG A 2 -25.57 -34.02 -5.19
N LYS A 3 -25.73 -33.50 -3.98
CA LYS A 3 -25.04 -32.28 -3.54
C LYS A 3 -23.55 -32.59 -3.46
N LEU A 4 -22.74 -31.89 -4.25
CA LEU A 4 -21.29 -31.88 -4.07
C LEU A 4 -21.01 -31.17 -2.75
N SER A 5 -20.39 -31.90 -1.81
CA SER A 5 -19.96 -31.32 -0.55
C SER A 5 -18.97 -30.21 -0.85
N SER A 6 -19.22 -29.01 -0.33
CA SER A 6 -18.28 -27.90 -0.39
C SER A 6 -16.94 -28.36 0.22
N PRO A 7 -15.80 -28.00 -0.38
CA PRO A 7 -14.51 -28.22 0.27
C PRO A 7 -14.51 -27.54 1.64
N PRO A 8 -13.89 -28.14 2.67
CA PRO A 8 -13.76 -27.51 3.98
C PRO A 8 -13.08 -26.15 3.86
N ALA A 9 -13.47 -25.20 4.70
CA ALA A 9 -12.86 -23.88 4.75
C ALA A 9 -11.34 -24.01 4.93
N THR A 10 -10.58 -23.27 4.13
CA THR A 10 -9.11 -23.34 4.01
C THR A 10 -8.40 -23.12 5.34
N ASN A 11 -9.07 -22.52 6.34
CA ASN A 11 -8.57 -22.31 7.70
C ASN A 11 -8.57 -23.56 8.59
N ARG A 12 -9.26 -24.65 8.21
CA ARG A 12 -9.31 -25.93 8.94
C ARG A 12 -8.48 -27.03 8.27
N MET A 13 -7.72 -26.67 7.24
CA MET A 13 -7.06 -27.61 6.36
C MET A 13 -5.70 -27.98 6.96
N GLU A 14 -5.43 -29.29 7.08
CA GLU A 14 -4.14 -29.78 7.56
C GLU A 14 -3.02 -29.26 6.66
N ILE A 15 -1.87 -28.92 7.26
CA ILE A 15 -0.73 -28.28 6.58
C ILE A 15 -0.28 -29.05 5.33
N ASP A 16 -0.36 -30.37 5.37
CA ASP A 16 0.03 -31.22 4.23
C ASP A 16 -0.93 -31.08 3.06
N ILE A 17 -2.22 -30.91 3.32
CA ILE A 17 -3.24 -30.67 2.29
C ILE A 17 -3.10 -29.25 1.74
N LEU A 18 -2.79 -28.26 2.58
CA LEU A 18 -2.49 -26.90 2.14
C LEU A 18 -1.28 -26.88 1.19
N ARG A 19 -0.19 -27.55 1.56
CA ARG A 19 1.01 -27.68 0.71
C ARG A 19 0.68 -28.38 -0.60
N ALA A 20 -0.01 -29.52 -0.56
CA ALA A 20 -0.41 -30.24 -1.76
C ALA A 20 -1.33 -29.38 -2.67
N THR A 21 -2.18 -28.54 -2.09
CA THR A 21 -3.07 -27.66 -2.85
C THR A 21 -2.31 -26.49 -3.46
N VAL A 22 -1.39 -25.87 -2.72
CA VAL A 22 -0.51 -24.81 -3.23
C VAL A 22 0.38 -25.38 -4.34
N ASP A 23 1.01 -26.52 -4.10
CA ASP A 23 1.86 -27.17 -5.10
C ASP A 23 1.04 -27.62 -6.32
N ALA A 24 -0.20 -28.08 -6.17
CA ALA A 24 -1.04 -28.42 -7.32
C ALA A 24 -1.46 -27.17 -8.11
N LEU A 25 -1.89 -26.10 -7.43
CA LEU A 25 -2.38 -24.87 -8.07
C LEU A 25 -1.27 -24.00 -8.66
N PHE A 26 -0.06 -24.06 -8.09
CA PHE A 26 1.08 -23.21 -8.44
C PHE A 26 2.31 -24.06 -8.85
N SER A 27 2.09 -25.31 -9.27
CA SER A 27 3.07 -26.35 -9.61
C SER A 27 4.19 -25.92 -10.56
N ALA A 28 3.92 -24.90 -11.37
CA ALA A 28 4.88 -24.30 -12.26
C ALA A 28 4.62 -22.79 -12.39
N CYS A 29 4.43 -22.07 -11.28
CA CYS A 29 4.76 -20.66 -11.32
C CYS A 29 6.30 -20.58 -11.36
N PRO A 30 6.95 -20.34 -12.51
CA PRO A 30 8.31 -19.81 -12.46
C PRO A 30 8.25 -18.60 -11.52
N PRO A 31 9.33 -18.29 -10.77
CA PRO A 31 9.37 -17.07 -10.00
C PRO A 31 8.95 -15.98 -10.98
N ASN A 32 7.80 -15.36 -10.72
CA ASN A 32 7.27 -14.33 -11.59
C ASN A 32 8.11 -13.09 -11.31
N ILE A 33 9.36 -13.15 -11.76
CA ILE A 33 10.19 -12.01 -12.04
C ILE A 33 9.84 -11.64 -13.48
N HIS A 34 8.55 -11.41 -13.75
CA HIS A 34 8.28 -10.34 -14.70
C HIS A 34 8.80 -9.09 -13.98
N VAL A 35 10.08 -8.77 -14.21
CA VAL A 35 10.46 -7.37 -14.26
C VAL A 35 9.60 -6.84 -15.39
N LEU A 36 8.41 -6.38 -15.04
CA LEU A 36 7.63 -5.52 -15.91
C LEU A 36 8.50 -4.28 -16.07
N VAL A 37 9.42 -4.33 -17.03
CA VAL A 37 10.05 -3.14 -17.58
C VAL A 37 8.95 -2.49 -18.40
N LEU A 38 8.00 -1.89 -17.68
CA LEU A 38 7.05 -0.98 -18.29
C LEU A 38 7.90 0.16 -18.88
N PRO A 39 7.60 0.60 -20.10
CA PRO A 39 8.11 1.88 -20.55
C PRO A 39 7.87 2.89 -19.43
N LEU A 40 8.93 3.59 -19.03
CA LEU A 40 8.81 4.74 -18.14
C LEU A 40 8.05 5.80 -18.93
N GLU A 41 6.73 5.67 -18.95
CA GLU A 41 5.84 6.73 -19.37
C GLU A 41 6.12 7.92 -18.43
N PRO A 42 6.25 9.15 -18.96
CA PRO A 42 6.40 10.32 -18.13
C PRO A 42 5.23 10.35 -17.14
N PHE A 43 5.54 10.34 -15.86
CA PHE A 43 4.55 10.48 -14.80
C PHE A 43 4.28 11.96 -14.56
N ASP A 44 2.99 12.29 -14.42
CA ASP A 44 2.57 13.64 -14.06
C ASP A 44 3.02 13.94 -12.63
N THR A 45 3.71 15.07 -12.46
CA THR A 45 4.04 15.60 -11.13
C THR A 45 2.80 16.15 -10.46
N TYR A 46 2.72 16.04 -9.14
CA TYR A 46 1.68 16.70 -8.36
C TYR A 46 1.78 18.22 -8.47
N SER A 47 0.63 18.87 -8.50
CA SER A 47 0.48 20.32 -8.41
C SER A 47 0.33 20.80 -6.96
N ALA A 48 0.60 22.07 -6.70
CA ALA A 48 0.42 22.66 -5.38
C ALA A 48 -1.06 22.60 -4.94
N GLU A 49 -1.99 22.80 -5.89
CA GLU A 49 -3.43 22.78 -5.66
C GLU A 49 -3.90 21.40 -5.20
N GLU A 50 -3.38 20.33 -5.80
CA GLU A 50 -3.70 18.96 -5.37
C GLU A 50 -3.27 18.71 -3.93
N ILE A 51 -2.06 19.15 -3.55
CA ILE A 51 -1.57 18.99 -2.17
C ILE A 51 -2.45 19.78 -1.19
N VAL A 52 -2.82 21.02 -1.53
CA VAL A 52 -3.73 21.84 -0.72
C VAL A 52 -5.07 21.12 -0.52
N ASP A 53 -5.63 20.56 -1.59
CA ASP A 53 -6.92 19.85 -1.53
C ASP A 53 -6.84 18.56 -0.74
N VAL A 54 -5.73 17.82 -0.83
CA VAL A 54 -5.50 16.62 -0.01
C VAL A 54 -5.40 17.00 1.47
N VAL A 55 -4.59 18.00 1.82
CA VAL A 55 -4.44 18.47 3.21
C VAL A 55 -5.77 18.94 3.77
N ARG A 56 -6.56 19.68 2.98
CA ARG A 56 -7.90 20.13 3.37
C ARG A 56 -8.87 18.96 3.61
N ARG A 57 -8.90 17.96 2.72
CA ARG A 57 -9.76 16.77 2.83
C ARG A 57 -9.38 15.88 4.01
N SER A 58 -8.09 15.79 4.31
CA SER A 58 -7.54 14.99 5.42
C SER A 58 -8.10 15.42 6.77
N GLY A 59 -8.45 16.71 6.89
CA GLY A 59 -9.01 17.33 8.09
C GLY A 59 -8.05 17.32 9.28
N ASN A 60 -8.34 18.12 10.30
CA ASN A 60 -7.57 18.12 11.55
C ASN A 60 -8.03 17.01 12.50
N ARG A 61 -8.47 15.86 11.96
CA ARG A 61 -8.94 14.77 12.81
C ARG A 61 -7.72 14.18 13.52
N ARG A 62 -7.83 14.06 14.84
CA ARG A 62 -6.84 13.35 15.66
C ARG A 62 -7.02 11.86 15.39
N THR A 63 -6.40 11.41 14.30
CA THR A 63 -6.26 10.01 13.95
C THR A 63 -5.00 9.50 14.63
N ASP A 64 -5.00 8.22 15.04
CA ASP A 64 -3.77 7.59 15.48
C ASP A 64 -2.72 7.76 14.38
N PRO A 65 -1.49 8.20 14.73
CA PRO A 65 -0.43 8.35 13.76
C PRO A 65 -0.25 7.04 12.99
N ALA A 66 0.06 7.14 11.70
CA ALA A 66 0.55 5.96 11.01
C ALA A 66 1.86 5.49 11.68
N SER A 67 2.35 4.32 11.28
CA SER A 67 3.60 3.73 11.82
C SER A 67 4.82 4.64 11.66
N ASP A 68 4.75 5.63 10.78
CA ASP A 68 5.72 6.70 10.58
C ASP A 68 5.62 7.87 11.59
N GLY A 69 4.62 7.87 12.49
CA GLY A 69 4.37 8.95 13.44
C GLY A 69 3.70 10.19 12.82
N LEU A 70 3.35 10.17 11.53
CA LEU A 70 2.69 11.27 10.85
C LEU A 70 1.17 11.13 10.99
N SER A 71 0.57 12.09 11.69
CA SER A 71 -0.89 12.25 11.75
C SER A 71 -1.36 13.33 10.78
N ASN A 72 -2.64 13.32 10.41
CA ASN A 72 -3.24 14.38 9.57
C ASN A 72 -3.04 15.78 10.17
N LEU A 73 -3.01 15.88 11.51
CA LEU A 73 -2.69 17.13 12.21
C LEU A 73 -1.25 17.58 11.93
N ILE A 74 -0.28 16.67 12.02
CA ILE A 74 1.13 16.98 11.74
C ILE A 74 1.30 17.38 10.27
N ILE A 75 0.68 16.64 9.35
CA ILE A 75 0.71 16.96 7.91
C ILE A 75 0.13 18.37 7.66
N GLY A 76 -1.01 18.69 8.29
CA GLY A 76 -1.61 20.02 8.19
C GLY A 76 -0.73 21.14 8.76
N LEU A 77 -0.05 20.89 9.90
CA LEU A 77 0.88 21.84 10.51
C LEU A 77 2.13 22.05 9.64
N VAL A 78 2.70 20.98 9.11
CA VAL A 78 3.85 21.04 8.19
C VAL A 78 3.49 21.82 6.94
N HIS A 79 2.35 21.51 6.30
CA HIS A 79 1.89 22.24 5.14
C HIS A 79 1.64 23.73 5.43
N LYS A 80 1.10 24.06 6.62
CA LYS A 80 0.89 25.46 7.02
C LYS A 80 2.21 26.21 7.23
N ALA A 81 3.23 25.54 7.76
CA ALA A 81 4.54 26.13 8.01
C ALA A 81 5.39 26.25 6.73
N ASN A 82 5.32 25.24 5.86
CA ASN A 82 6.03 25.19 4.59
C ASN A 82 5.21 24.39 3.55
N PRO A 83 4.40 25.08 2.73
CA PRO A 83 3.56 24.44 1.72
C PRO A 83 4.37 23.67 0.65
N ALA A 84 5.58 24.14 0.33
CA ALA A 84 6.41 23.53 -0.71
C ALA A 84 7.02 22.19 -0.26
N MET A 85 7.29 22.02 1.04
CA MET A 85 7.97 20.82 1.55
C MET A 85 7.27 19.51 1.16
N LEU A 86 5.94 19.44 1.30
CA LEU A 86 5.20 18.23 0.96
C LEU A 86 5.20 18.00 -0.56
N LEU A 87 4.97 19.07 -1.34
CA LEU A 87 4.98 19.02 -2.81
C LEU A 87 6.32 18.51 -3.35
N ASP A 88 7.42 19.10 -2.90
CA ASP A 88 8.77 18.74 -3.30
C ASP A 88 9.09 17.30 -2.92
N THR A 89 8.76 16.91 -1.68
CA THR A 89 8.99 15.54 -1.19
C THR A 89 8.24 14.53 -2.05
N PHE A 90 6.95 14.74 -2.32
CA PHE A 90 6.15 13.80 -3.12
C PHE A 90 6.63 13.73 -4.56
N ASN A 91 6.96 14.87 -5.18
CA ASN A 91 7.45 14.89 -6.55
C ASN A 91 8.85 14.26 -6.69
N VAL A 92 9.75 14.47 -5.73
CA VAL A 92 11.05 13.78 -5.69
C VAL A 92 10.86 12.28 -5.48
N CYS A 93 10.00 11.87 -4.55
CA CYS A 93 9.67 10.46 -4.34
C CYS A 93 9.12 9.79 -5.61
N LEU A 94 8.27 10.51 -6.35
CA LEU A 94 7.70 10.04 -7.61
C LEU A 94 8.77 9.93 -8.70
N GLN A 95 9.63 10.95 -8.83
CA GLN A 95 10.72 10.99 -9.82
C GLN A 95 11.77 9.92 -9.60
N GLU A 96 12.19 9.71 -8.37
CA GLU A 96 13.24 8.75 -8.00
C GLU A 96 12.68 7.33 -7.80
N GLY A 97 11.35 7.16 -7.83
CA GLY A 97 10.70 5.90 -7.48
C GLY A 97 10.96 5.45 -6.04
N MET A 98 11.32 6.38 -5.15
CA MET A 98 11.67 6.10 -3.76
C MET A 98 10.54 6.57 -2.84
N VAL A 99 10.07 5.68 -1.98
CA VAL A 99 9.14 6.02 -0.89
C VAL A 99 9.75 5.62 0.45
N PRO A 100 9.57 6.42 1.52
CA PRO A 100 10.01 6.02 2.85
C PRO A 100 9.40 4.69 3.27
N ALA A 101 10.23 3.76 3.74
CA ALA A 101 9.79 2.41 4.15
C ALA A 101 8.71 2.44 5.26
N CYS A 102 8.72 3.48 6.10
CA CYS A 102 7.79 3.65 7.21
C CYS A 102 6.37 4.08 6.80
N TRP A 103 6.15 4.59 5.58
CA TRP A 103 4.84 5.13 5.16
C TRP A 103 3.75 4.06 4.93
N LYS A 104 4.09 2.76 4.99
CA LYS A 104 3.16 1.64 4.73
C LYS A 104 3.35 0.43 5.65
N GLU A 105 3.95 0.58 6.82
CA GLU A 105 3.91 -0.52 7.80
C GLU A 105 2.50 -0.62 8.42
N ALA A 106 1.62 -1.38 7.77
CA ALA A 106 0.35 -1.78 8.35
C ALA A 106 0.54 -3.12 9.08
N ARG A 107 0.49 -3.11 10.42
CA ARG A 107 0.43 -4.36 11.20
C ARG A 107 -0.98 -4.95 11.06
N VAL A 108 -1.11 -6.00 10.25
CA VAL A 108 -2.33 -6.81 10.25
C VAL A 108 -2.41 -7.52 11.59
N VAL A 109 -3.30 -7.04 12.47
CA VAL A 109 -3.66 -7.75 13.70
C VAL A 109 -4.84 -8.67 13.38
N LEU A 110 -4.58 -9.98 13.32
CA LEU A 110 -5.64 -10.99 13.29
C LEU A 110 -6.13 -11.18 14.73
N LEU A 111 -7.38 -10.81 15.00
CA LEU A 111 -8.10 -11.08 16.25
C LEU A 111 -8.89 -12.38 16.14
#